data_AF-A0A1Q7R4I6-F1
#
_entry.id   AF-A0A1Q7R4I6-F1
#
_cell.length_a   1.000
_cell.length_b   1.000
_cell.length_c   1.000
_cell.angle_alpha   90.00
_cell.angle_beta   90.00
_cell.angle_gamma   90.00
#
_symmetry.space_group_name_H-M   'P 1'
#
loop_
_entity.id
_entity.type
_entity.pdbx_description
1 polymer ?
#
loop_
_entity_poly.entity_id
_entity_poly.type
_entity_poly.pdbx_seq_one_letter_code
_entity_poly.pdbx_strand_id
1 'polypeptide(L)'
;MTAQVAAALLMVDGPSSAATSAGLDALRRLSPEVWTADRLADSLNALYLAGLPADDLFVAAGLARLLALQRIDGGWSSDDGADRDVDLSLRATGVLLAYGVATLLR
;
A
#
# COMPACT_ATOMS: atom_id res chain seq x y z
N MET A 1 9.57 0.69 -4.67
CA MET A 1 10.33 1.92 -4.98
C MET A 1 9.47 2.99 -5.64
N THR A 2 8.75 2.72 -6.74
CA THR A 2 7.95 3.75 -7.43
C THR A 2 6.90 4.43 -6.54
N ALA A 3 6.20 3.68 -5.68
CA ALA A 3 5.22 4.24 -4.74
C ALA A 3 5.88 5.18 -3.73
N GLN A 4 7.04 4.80 -3.18
CA GLN A 4 7.80 5.64 -2.24
C GLN A 4 8.30 6.93 -2.89
N VAL A 5 8.75 6.86 -4.16
CA VAL A 5 9.15 8.06 -4.92
C VAL A 5 7.96 8.97 -5.16
N ALA A 6 6.81 8.44 -5.59
CA ALA A 6 5.61 9.24 -5.80
C ALA A 6 5.12 9.90 -4.49
N ALA A 7 5.15 9.16 -3.38
CA ALA A 7 4.84 9.67 -2.05
C ALA A 7 5.80 10.80 -1.64
N ALA A 8 7.11 10.61 -1.85
CA ALA A 8 8.11 11.63 -1.54
C ALA A 8 7.91 12.92 -2.35
N LEU A 9 7.64 12.81 -3.66
CA LEU A 9 7.34 13.95 -4.52
C LEU A 9 6.09 14.68 -4.02
N LEU A 10 5.04 13.94 -3.65
CA LEU A 10 3.83 14.54 -3.11
C LEU A 10 4.07 15.29 -1.80
N MET A 11 4.92 14.77 -0.90
CA MET A 11 5.24 15.41 0.37
C MET A 11 6.17 16.63 0.23
N VAL A 12 7.12 16.60 -0.71
CA VAL A 12 8.16 17.63 -0.85
C VAL A 12 7.76 18.73 -1.83
N ASP A 13 7.29 18.34 -3.02
CA ASP A 13 6.96 19.27 -4.11
C ASP A 13 5.47 19.66 -4.10
N GLY A 14 4.63 18.90 -3.39
CA GLY A 14 3.19 19.10 -3.30
C GLY A 14 2.41 18.57 -4.52
N PRO A 15 1.07 18.57 -4.44
CA PRO A 15 0.18 17.97 -5.45
C PRO A 15 0.18 18.71 -6.80
N SER A 16 0.53 20.00 -6.81
CA SER A 16 0.54 20.84 -8.01
C SER A 16 1.82 20.73 -8.84
N SER A 17 2.84 20.02 -8.37
CA SER A 17 4.10 19.85 -9.10
C SER A 17 3.94 18.91 -10.29
N ALA A 18 4.60 19.25 -11.40
CA ALA A 18 4.70 18.40 -12.58
C ALA A 18 5.40 17.06 -12.25
N ALA A 19 6.38 17.07 -11.35
CA ALA A 19 7.08 15.86 -10.92
C ALA A 19 6.13 14.93 -10.16
N THR A 20 5.34 15.46 -9.22
CA THR A 20 4.31 14.70 -8.49
C THR A 20 3.30 14.10 -9.44
N SER A 21 2.79 14.89 -10.40
CA SER A 21 1.84 14.41 -11.41
C SER A 21 2.42 13.26 -12.23
N ALA A 22 3.64 13.41 -12.74
CA ALA A 22 4.33 12.36 -13.50
C ALA A 22 4.61 11.10 -12.66
N GLY A 23 4.95 11.26 -11.38
CA GLY A 23 5.17 10.17 -10.43
C GLY A 23 3.89 9.36 -10.17
N LEU A 24 2.77 10.04 -9.93
CA LEU A 24 1.47 9.40 -9.74
C LEU A 24 0.99 8.69 -11.02
N ASP A 25 1.19 9.30 -12.18
CA ASP A 25 0.84 8.65 -13.45
C ASP A 25 1.70 7.41 -13.73
N ALA A 26 2.98 7.46 -13.37
CA ALA A 26 3.85 6.28 -13.46
C ALA A 26 3.42 5.18 -12.49
N LEU A 27 3.01 5.54 -11.27
CA LEU A 27 2.49 4.61 -10.28
C LEU A 27 1.20 3.93 -10.77
N ARG A 28 0.25 4.69 -11.32
CA ARG A 28 -1.04 4.18 -11.83
C ARG A 28 -0.92 3.24 -13.03
N ARG A 29 0.23 3.24 -13.73
CA ARG A 29 0.53 2.29 -14.80
C ARG A 29 1.03 0.93 -14.28
N LEU A 30 1.30 0.81 -12.98
CA LEU A 30 1.69 -0.45 -12.37
C LEU A 30 0.45 -1.27 -12.02
N SER A 31 0.61 -2.59 -11.97
CA SER A 31 -0.44 -3.54 -11.58
C SER A 31 -0.25 -3.98 -10.12
N PRO A 32 -0.84 -3.30 -9.13
CA PRO A 32 -0.71 -3.70 -7.73
C PRO A 32 -1.34 -5.07 -7.43
N GLU A 33 -2.21 -5.58 -8.30
CA GLU A 33 -2.93 -6.83 -8.13
C GLU A 33 -2.01 -8.06 -8.15
N VAL A 34 -0.81 -7.94 -8.73
CA VAL A 34 0.18 -9.02 -8.77
C VAL A 34 1.28 -8.85 -7.71
N TRP A 35 1.18 -7.85 -6.85
CA TRP A 35 2.21 -7.58 -5.85
C TRP A 35 2.03 -8.44 -4.61
N THR A 36 3.14 -8.63 -3.90
CA THR A 36 3.20 -9.35 -2.63
C THR A 36 2.75 -8.46 -1.47
N ALA A 37 2.39 -9.08 -0.34
CA ALA A 37 1.86 -8.38 0.82
C ALA A 37 2.87 -7.38 1.40
N ASP A 38 4.16 -7.74 1.46
CA ASP A 38 5.23 -6.83 1.90
C ASP A 38 5.27 -5.55 1.07
N ARG A 39 5.35 -5.72 -0.25
CA ARG A 39 5.45 -4.59 -1.16
C ARG A 39 4.20 -3.71 -1.11
N LEU A 40 3.01 -4.31 -0.96
CA LEU A 40 1.75 -3.57 -0.84
C LEU A 40 1.67 -2.80 0.48
N ALA A 41 1.97 -3.44 1.62
CA ALA A 41 1.94 -2.80 2.92
C ALA A 41 2.85 -1.56 2.96
N ASP A 42 4.09 -1.68 2.49
CA ASP A 42 5.03 -0.57 2.48
C ASP A 42 4.64 0.54 1.50
N SER A 43 4.13 0.17 0.32
CA SER A 43 3.72 1.14 -0.70
C SER A 43 2.49 1.91 -0.27
N LEU A 44 1.46 1.22 0.22
CA LEU A 44 0.20 1.82 0.67
C LEU A 44 0.44 2.70 1.90
N ASN A 45 1.31 2.30 2.83
CA ASN A 45 1.67 3.11 3.99
C ASN A 45 2.36 4.41 3.57
N ALA A 46 3.33 4.35 2.64
CA ALA A 46 3.99 5.55 2.12
C ALA A 46 2.99 6.51 1.45
N LEU A 47 2.05 5.98 0.65
CA LEU A 47 1.01 6.77 -0.01
C LEU A 47 0.02 7.38 0.99
N TYR A 48 -0.32 6.65 2.04
CA TYR A 48 -1.20 7.14 3.10
C TYR A 48 -0.56 8.34 3.81
N LEU A 49 0.71 8.21 4.20
CA LEU A 49 1.47 9.29 4.83
C LEU A 49 1.61 10.52 3.92
N ALA A 50 1.64 10.31 2.60
CA ALA A 50 1.66 11.38 1.62
C ALA A 50 0.26 11.99 1.34
N GLY A 51 -0.80 11.45 1.95
CA GLY A 51 -2.16 11.98 1.84
C GLY A 51 -2.93 11.52 0.61
N LEU A 52 -2.53 10.41 -0.05
CA LEU A 52 -3.31 9.84 -1.14
C LEU A 52 -4.62 9.25 -0.61
N PRO A 53 -5.77 9.54 -1.22
CA PRO A 53 -7.06 9.03 -0.74
C PRO A 53 -7.27 7.56 -1.13
N ALA A 54 -8.17 6.89 -0.40
CA ALA A 54 -8.49 5.47 -0.61
C ALA A 54 -9.13 5.18 -1.99
N ASP A 55 -9.73 6.19 -2.63
CA ASP A 55 -10.39 6.08 -3.94
C ASP A 55 -9.43 6.31 -5.12
N ASP A 56 -8.15 6.61 -4.89
CA ASP A 56 -7.14 6.56 -5.96
C ASP A 56 -7.06 5.12 -6.52
N LEU A 57 -7.05 5.00 -7.85
CA LEU A 57 -7.13 3.70 -8.54
C LEU A 57 -6.05 2.72 -8.08
N PHE A 58 -4.82 3.20 -7.86
CA PHE A 58 -3.73 2.33 -7.42
C PHE A 58 -3.92 1.91 -5.96
N VAL A 59 -4.35 2.84 -5.11
CA VAL A 59 -4.60 2.59 -3.68
C VAL A 59 -5.73 1.59 -3.51
N ALA A 60 -6.87 1.81 -4.16
CA ALA A 60 -8.03 0.93 -4.10
C ALA A 60 -7.69 -0.51 -4.54
N ALA A 61 -6.99 -0.65 -5.67
CA ALA A 61 -6.56 -1.96 -6.17
C ALA A 61 -5.53 -2.63 -5.22
N GLY A 62 -4.59 -1.85 -4.67
CA GLY A 62 -3.64 -2.34 -3.69
C GLY A 62 -4.29 -2.82 -2.39
N LEU A 63 -5.25 -2.07 -1.85
CA LEU A 63 -6.01 -2.44 -0.65
C LEU A 63 -6.80 -3.73 -0.88
N ALA A 64 -7.50 -3.83 -2.02
CA ALA A 64 -8.24 -5.03 -2.39
C ALA A 64 -7.33 -6.26 -2.50
N ARG A 65 -6.14 -6.11 -3.12
CA ARG A 65 -5.16 -7.18 -3.21
C ARG A 65 -4.59 -7.56 -1.85
N LEU A 66 -4.27 -6.58 -1.01
CA LEU A 66 -3.75 -6.84 0.34
C LEU A 66 -4.76 -7.64 1.17
N LEU A 67 -6.05 -7.29 1.12
CA LEU A 67 -7.12 -8.09 1.74
C LEU A 67 -7.20 -9.50 1.15
N ALA A 68 -7.10 -9.65 -0.18
CA ALA A 68 -7.14 -10.96 -0.83
C ALA A 68 -5.94 -11.86 -0.47
N LEU A 69 -4.85 -11.29 0.02
CA LEU A 69 -3.67 -12.01 0.51
C LEU A 69 -3.75 -12.34 2.01
N GLN A 70 -4.77 -11.86 2.71
CA GLN A 70 -4.96 -12.16 4.13
C GLN A 70 -5.26 -13.66 4.28
N ARG A 71 -4.50 -14.32 5.15
CA ARG A 71 -4.69 -15.73 5.50
C ARG A 71 -5.93 -15.90 6.38
N ILE A 72 -6.35 -17.16 6.55
CA ILE A 72 -7.51 -17.52 7.39
C ILE A 72 -7.35 -17.09 8.87
N ASP A 73 -6.12 -17.00 9.37
CA ASP A 73 -5.81 -16.56 10.74
C ASP A 73 -5.78 -15.02 10.88
N GLY A 74 -6.11 -14.30 9.81
CA GLY A 74 -6.08 -12.83 9.76
C GLY A 74 -4.68 -12.24 9.52
N GLY A 75 -3.63 -13.07 9.44
CA GLY A 75 -2.27 -12.64 9.18
C GLY A 75 -1.91 -12.59 7.69
N TRP A 76 -0.68 -12.20 7.41
CA TRP A 76 -0.07 -12.22 6.08
C TRP A 76 1.24 -12.99 6.10
N SER A 77 1.56 -13.65 4.99
CA SER A 77 2.85 -14.32 4.81
C SER A 77 3.84 -13.41 4.13
N SER A 78 5.04 -13.32 4.70
CA SER A 78 6.14 -12.52 4.14
C SER A 78 6.96 -13.30 3.13
N ASP A 79 7.46 -12.60 2.12
CA ASP A 79 8.43 -13.16 1.16
C ASP A 79 9.79 -13.46 1.83
N ASP A 80 10.07 -12.81 2.96
CA ASP A 80 11.35 -12.91 3.69
C ASP A 80 11.36 -14.05 4.72
N GLY A 81 10.26 -14.79 4.88
CA GLY A 81 10.17 -15.95 5.79
C GLY A 81 9.14 -15.79 6.90
N ALA A 82 8.76 -16.92 7.51
CA ALA A 82 7.68 -16.99 8.50
C ALA A 82 7.96 -16.24 9.80
N ASP A 83 9.24 -16.02 10.14
CA ASP A 83 9.67 -15.19 11.25
C ASP A 83 9.34 -13.69 11.06
N ARG A 84 9.05 -13.27 9.82
CA ARG A 84 8.63 -11.91 9.47
C ARG A 84 7.11 -11.75 9.35
N ASP A 85 6.33 -12.84 9.41
CA ASP A 85 4.87 -12.82 9.24
C ASP A 85 4.17 -11.91 10.26
N VAL A 86 4.62 -11.90 11.52
CA VAL A 86 4.03 -11.07 12.58
C VAL A 86 4.25 -9.58 12.30
N ASP A 87 5.48 -9.20 11.94
CA ASP A 87 5.81 -7.82 11.56
C ASP A 87 4.99 -7.35 10.36
N LEU A 88 4.94 -8.17 9.31
CA LEU A 88 4.13 -7.89 8.14
C LEU A 88 2.64 -7.77 8.49
N SER A 89 2.12 -8.65 9.35
CA SER A 89 0.72 -8.61 9.75
C SER A 89 0.38 -7.32 10.50
N LEU A 90 1.29 -6.81 11.33
CA LEU A 90 1.14 -5.51 11.99
C LEU A 90 1.13 -4.36 10.98
N ARG A 91 2.07 -4.35 10.02
CA ARG A 91 2.13 -3.32 8.96
C ARG A 91 0.87 -3.34 8.08
N ALA A 92 0.45 -4.53 7.64
CA ALA A 92 -0.73 -4.73 6.79
C ALA A 92 -2.01 -4.32 7.52
N THR A 93 -2.18 -4.70 8.78
CA THR A 93 -3.32 -4.28 9.60
C THR A 93 -3.32 -2.76 9.80
N GLY A 94 -2.16 -2.19 10.12
CA GLY A 94 -2.01 -0.75 10.30
C GLY A 94 -2.42 0.05 9.07
N VAL A 95 -2.01 -0.37 7.87
CA VAL A 95 -2.37 0.34 6.64
C VAL A 95 -3.85 0.18 6.29
N LEU A 96 -4.45 -1.00 6.50
CA LEU A 96 -5.89 -1.20 6.28
C LEU A 96 -6.72 -0.30 7.20
N LEU A 97 -6.36 -0.24 8.49
CA LEU A 97 -7.00 0.66 9.45
C LEU A 97 -6.82 2.14 9.08
N ALA A 98 -5.64 2.54 8.63
CA ALA A 98 -5.35 3.91 8.21
C ALA A 98 -6.25 4.38 7.06
N TYR A 99 -6.54 3.49 6.11
CA TYR A 99 -7.49 3.75 5.01
C TYR A 99 -8.96 3.48 5.38
N GLY A 100 -9.27 3.13 6.63
CA GLY A 100 -10.65 2.84 7.07
C GLY A 100 -11.22 1.52 6.53
N VAL A 101 -10.37 0.60 6.12
CA VAL A 101 -10.75 -0.71 5.59
C VAL A 101 -10.79 -1.72 6.75
N ALA A 102 -11.97 -2.29 7.01
CA ALA A 102 -12.13 -3.31 8.04
C ALA A 102 -11.43 -4.61 7.64
N THR A 103 -10.61 -5.16 8.54
CA THR A 103 -10.03 -6.50 8.38
C THR A 103 -11.10 -7.56 8.67
N LEU A 104 -11.07 -8.66 7.91
CA LEU A 104 -11.91 -9.81 8.18
C LEU A 104 -11.30 -10.62 9.34
N LEU A 105 -11.44 -10.14 10.57
CA LEU A 105 -11.24 -10.98 11.74
C LEU A 105 -12.44 -11.94 11.81
N ARG A 106 -12.25 -13.19 11.38
CA ARG A 106 -13.23 -14.27 11.53
C ARG A 106 -12.89 -15.15 12.72
#